data_AF-A0A0E4BWI6-F1
#
_entry.id   AF-A0A0E4BWI6-F1
#
_cell.length_a   1.000
_cell.length_b   1.000
_cell.length_c   1.000
_cell.angle_alpha   90.00
_cell.angle_beta   90.00
_cell.angle_gamma   90.00
#
_symmetry.space_group_name_H-M   'P 1'
#
loop_
_entity.id
_entity.type
_entity.pdbx_description
1 polymer ?
#
loop_
_entity_poly.entity_id
_entity_poly.type
_entity_poly.pdbx_seq_one_letter_code
_entity_poly.pdbx_strand_id
1 'polypeptide(L)'
;MAELTSELVDMERQRDDLFAQRAPIDRKIEHVTKRIAHFNELIGEIMDEEGRKNGPDWKTLVRQEDDGRTYYEYVQSQFASIGLGCEGYWSDTYDRNLRISMTKGSLESFDITKRAVELIAPLLTEKDGMVKFSIFEHTLSANGIYMLWVTKDSQRAKVTLNRWDRFEGTLDEVLTRIQRDHYYDEVCD
;
A
#
# COMPACT_ATOMS: atom_id res chain seq x y z
N MET A 1 48.64 29.23 13.45
CA MET A 1 47.67 30.27 13.04
C MET A 1 47.70 30.48 11.52
N ALA A 2 48.79 30.97 10.92
CA ALA A 2 48.86 31.18 9.46
C ALA A 2 48.63 29.90 8.63
N GLU A 3 49.15 28.76 9.08
CA GLU A 3 48.99 27.44 8.42
C GLU A 3 47.54 26.95 8.44
N LEU A 4 46.88 27.03 9.61
CA LEU A 4 45.45 26.71 9.76
C LEU A 4 44.55 27.65 8.94
N THR A 5 44.93 28.92 8.79
CA THR A 5 44.20 29.87 7.92
C THR A 5 44.35 29.51 6.45
N SER A 6 45.55 29.09 6.00
CA SER A 6 45.75 28.63 4.62
C SER A 6 44.97 27.36 4.32
N GLU A 7 44.97 26.39 5.24
CA GLU A 7 44.24 25.13 5.08
C GLU A 7 42.73 25.37 5.03
N LEU A 8 42.20 26.29 5.84
CA LEU A 8 40.80 26.70 5.79
C LEU A 8 40.41 27.27 4.43
N VAL A 9 41.23 28.16 3.86
CA VAL A 9 41.00 28.76 2.53
C VAL A 9 41.02 27.70 1.43
N ASP A 10 41.95 26.74 1.50
CA ASP A 10 42.00 25.64 0.54
C ASP A 10 40.78 24.72 0.65
N MET A 11 40.31 24.42 1.87
CA MET A 11 39.07 23.65 2.08
C MET A 11 37.83 24.38 1.59
N GLU A 12 37.74 25.70 1.80
CA GLU A 12 36.64 26.51 1.27
C GLU A 12 36.62 26.52 -0.25
N ARG A 13 37.79 26.61 -0.91
CA ARG A 13 37.90 26.50 -2.36
C ARG A 13 37.46 25.12 -2.86
N GLN A 14 37.93 24.04 -2.22
CA GLN A 14 37.52 22.68 -2.58
C GLN A 14 36.01 22.47 -2.42
N ARG A 15 35.41 22.99 -1.35
CA ARG A 15 33.96 22.95 -1.13
C ARG A 15 33.22 23.65 -2.28
N ASP A 16 33.65 24.84 -2.65
CA ASP A 16 32.99 25.64 -3.70
C ASP A 16 33.13 24.97 -5.08
N ASP A 17 34.30 24.37 -5.37
CA ASP A 17 34.52 23.56 -6.58
C ASP A 17 33.59 22.32 -6.61
N LEU A 18 33.40 21.65 -5.48
CA LEU A 18 32.47 20.51 -5.37
C LEU A 18 31.01 20.95 -5.57
N PHE A 19 30.60 22.10 -5.03
CA PHE A 19 29.26 22.64 -5.28
C PHE A 19 29.05 23.03 -6.75
N ALA A 20 30.06 23.62 -7.39
CA ALA A 20 30.01 23.95 -8.81
C ALA A 20 29.89 22.71 -9.70
N GLN A 21 30.54 21.59 -9.31
CA GLN A 21 30.41 20.30 -9.98
C GLN A 21 29.07 19.61 -9.71
N ARG A 22 28.48 19.81 -8.52
CA ARG A 22 27.19 19.24 -8.14
C ARG A 22 26.03 19.85 -8.92
N ALA A 23 26.01 21.17 -9.12
CA ALA A 23 24.90 21.86 -9.80
C ALA A 23 24.49 21.25 -11.18
N PRO A 24 25.42 20.91 -12.10
CA PRO A 24 25.03 20.25 -13.36
C PRO A 24 24.57 18.80 -13.16
N ILE A 25 25.05 18.10 -12.12
CA ILE A 25 24.58 16.75 -11.78
C ILE A 25 23.13 16.82 -11.28
N ASP A 26 22.83 17.74 -10.38
CA ASP A 26 21.47 17.94 -9.85
C ASP A 26 20.48 18.26 -10.98
N ARG A 27 20.87 19.08 -11.97
CA ARG A 27 20.05 19.33 -13.18
C ARG A 27 19.83 18.08 -14.04
N LYS A 28 20.86 17.23 -14.19
CA LYS A 28 20.73 15.96 -14.92
C LYS A 28 19.79 15.01 -14.18
N ILE A 29 19.91 14.92 -12.86
CA ILE A 29 19.02 14.15 -12.01
C ILE A 29 17.58 14.65 -12.19
N GLU A 30 17.34 15.95 -12.05
CA GLU A 30 16.01 16.55 -12.24
C GLU A 30 15.42 16.24 -13.61
N HIS A 31 16.22 16.35 -14.68
CA HIS A 31 15.78 16.03 -16.03
C HIS A 31 15.41 14.55 -16.19
N VAL A 32 16.22 13.64 -15.65
CA VAL A 32 15.95 12.19 -15.68
C VAL A 32 14.72 11.87 -14.84
N THR A 33 14.58 12.43 -13.65
CA THR A 33 13.39 12.24 -12.79
C THR A 33 12.11 12.70 -13.48
N LYS A 34 12.12 13.86 -14.16
CA LYS A 34 10.98 14.33 -14.95
C LYS A 34 10.63 13.37 -16.10
N ARG A 35 11.64 12.79 -16.75
CA ARG A 35 11.42 11.80 -17.82
C ARG A 35 10.86 10.49 -17.26
N ILE A 36 11.37 10.01 -16.14
CA ILE A 36 10.84 8.83 -15.44
C ILE A 36 9.36 9.06 -15.10
N ALA A 37 9.04 10.19 -14.45
CA ALA A 37 7.66 10.52 -14.10
C ALA A 37 6.74 10.56 -15.34
N HIS A 38 7.20 11.13 -16.45
CA HIS A 38 6.45 11.14 -17.71
C HIS A 38 6.19 9.73 -18.26
N PHE A 39 7.21 8.86 -18.27
CA PHE A 39 7.02 7.48 -18.74
C PHE A 39 6.15 6.66 -17.80
N ASN A 40 6.26 6.85 -16.49
CA ASN A 40 5.39 6.19 -15.51
C ASN A 40 3.92 6.60 -15.72
N GLU A 41 3.65 7.86 -16.10
CA GLU A 41 2.30 8.30 -16.45
C GLU A 41 1.78 7.62 -17.71
N LEU A 42 2.58 7.57 -18.78
CA LEU A 42 2.21 6.89 -20.04
C LEU A 42 1.98 5.38 -19.85
N ILE A 43 2.83 4.71 -19.07
CA ILE A 43 2.64 3.31 -18.69
C ILE A 43 1.31 3.16 -17.95
N GLY A 44 1.02 4.07 -17.02
CA GLY A 44 -0.23 4.06 -16.29
C GLY A 44 -1.48 4.21 -17.15
N GLU A 45 -1.46 5.11 -18.13
CA GLU A 45 -2.53 5.27 -19.12
C GLU A 45 -2.76 3.99 -19.94
N ILE A 46 -1.67 3.34 -20.40
CA ILE A 46 -1.76 2.08 -21.16
C ILE A 46 -2.38 0.97 -20.30
N MET A 47 -1.93 0.82 -19.05
CA MET A 47 -2.42 -0.23 -18.17
C MET A 47 -3.89 -0.02 -17.75
N ASP A 48 -4.32 1.24 -17.53
CA ASP A 48 -5.73 1.56 -17.32
C ASP A 48 -6.56 1.20 -18.56
N GLU A 49 -6.10 1.57 -19.77
CA GLU A 49 -6.79 1.23 -21.01
C GLU A 49 -6.90 -0.29 -21.22
N GLU A 50 -5.83 -1.04 -20.99
CA GLU A 50 -5.84 -2.51 -21.08
C GLU A 50 -6.77 -3.13 -20.04
N GLY A 51 -6.75 -2.63 -18.81
CA GLY A 51 -7.62 -3.04 -17.72
C GLY A 51 -9.10 -2.84 -18.02
N ARG A 52 -9.46 -1.68 -18.59
CA ARG A 52 -10.84 -1.41 -19.04
C ARG A 52 -11.31 -2.32 -20.17
N LYS A 53 -10.39 -2.77 -21.04
CA LYS A 53 -10.71 -3.65 -22.18
C LYS A 53 -10.82 -5.13 -21.78
N ASN A 54 -9.88 -5.61 -20.96
CA ASN A 54 -9.68 -7.03 -20.71
C ASN A 54 -10.04 -7.46 -19.27
N GLY A 55 -10.39 -6.50 -18.41
CA GLY A 55 -10.53 -6.70 -16.97
C GLY A 55 -9.19 -6.51 -16.23
N PRO A 56 -9.24 -6.28 -14.92
CA PRO A 56 -8.03 -6.04 -14.11
C PRO A 56 -7.16 -7.29 -13.98
N ASP A 57 -5.86 -7.14 -14.23
CA ASP A 57 -4.87 -8.14 -13.84
C ASP A 57 -4.55 -8.01 -12.34
N TRP A 58 -5.37 -8.67 -11.52
CA TRP A 58 -5.23 -8.63 -10.06
C TRP A 58 -3.84 -9.02 -9.58
N LYS A 59 -3.14 -9.92 -10.26
CA LYS A 59 -1.81 -10.36 -9.85
C LYS A 59 -0.78 -9.24 -9.96
N THR A 60 -0.91 -8.40 -10.98
CA THR A 60 -0.09 -7.21 -11.16
C THR A 60 -0.54 -6.09 -10.22
N LEU A 61 -1.86 -5.88 -10.06
CA LEU A 61 -2.39 -4.83 -9.20
C LEU A 61 -2.02 -4.97 -7.71
N VAL A 62 -1.91 -6.19 -7.19
CA VAL A 62 -1.54 -6.40 -5.77
C VAL A 62 -0.09 -6.02 -5.47
N ARG A 63 0.77 -5.86 -6.48
CA ARG A 63 2.17 -5.47 -6.31
C ARG A 63 2.30 -3.95 -6.27
N GLN A 64 3.13 -3.46 -5.35
CA GLN A 64 3.53 -2.07 -5.38
C GLN A 64 4.62 -1.90 -6.44
N GLU A 65 4.32 -1.09 -7.44
CA GLU A 65 5.29 -0.58 -8.40
C GLU A 65 5.33 0.97 -8.25
N ASP A 66 6.37 1.60 -8.80
CA ASP A 66 6.52 3.07 -8.76
C ASP A 66 5.76 3.66 -9.95
N ASP A 67 4.46 3.78 -9.77
CA ASP A 67 3.53 4.00 -10.87
C ASP A 67 3.15 5.48 -10.98
N GLY A 68 2.89 5.94 -12.21
CA GLY A 68 2.36 7.27 -12.44
C GLY A 68 1.04 7.49 -11.69
N ARG A 69 0.62 8.74 -11.57
CA ARG A 69 -0.59 9.11 -10.84
C ARG A 69 -1.83 8.45 -11.43
N THR A 70 -1.95 8.43 -12.76
CA THR A 70 -3.09 7.79 -13.44
C THR A 70 -3.21 6.31 -13.09
N TYR A 71 -2.10 5.57 -13.05
CA TYR A 71 -2.16 4.15 -12.69
C TYR A 71 -2.57 3.96 -11.24
N TYR A 72 -2.05 4.79 -10.34
CA TYR A 72 -2.42 4.74 -8.93
C TYR A 72 -3.93 4.95 -8.74
N GLU A 73 -4.51 5.95 -9.41
CA GLU A 73 -5.96 6.20 -9.41
C GLU A 73 -6.75 5.02 -10.01
N TYR A 74 -6.26 4.42 -11.10
CA TYR A 74 -6.83 3.20 -11.67
C TYR A 74 -6.81 2.04 -10.67
N VAL A 75 -5.65 1.73 -10.06
CA VAL A 75 -5.51 0.66 -9.06
C VAL A 75 -6.47 0.85 -7.89
N GLN A 76 -6.57 2.08 -7.37
CA GLN A 76 -7.52 2.40 -6.31
C GLN A 76 -8.97 2.11 -6.74
N SER A 77 -9.35 2.54 -7.94
CA SER A 77 -10.70 2.30 -8.47
C SER A 77 -11.03 0.82 -8.60
N GLN A 78 -10.05 -0.01 -9.02
CA GLN A 78 -10.26 -1.44 -9.19
C GLN A 78 -10.49 -2.13 -7.83
N PHE A 79 -9.66 -1.83 -6.83
CA PHE A 79 -9.86 -2.39 -5.49
C PHE A 79 -11.13 -1.87 -4.84
N ALA A 80 -11.48 -0.59 -5.01
CA ALA A 80 -12.74 -0.04 -4.52
C ALA A 80 -13.96 -0.73 -5.13
N SER A 81 -13.90 -1.10 -6.43
CA SER A 81 -14.99 -1.81 -7.11
C SER A 81 -15.33 -3.19 -6.52
N ILE A 82 -14.38 -3.80 -5.77
CA ILE A 82 -14.59 -5.05 -5.05
C ILE A 82 -14.71 -4.85 -3.53
N GLY A 83 -14.77 -3.61 -3.05
CA GLY A 83 -14.94 -3.27 -1.63
C GLY A 83 -13.65 -3.29 -0.80
N LEU A 84 -12.49 -3.11 -1.42
CA LEU A 84 -11.20 -2.94 -0.73
C LEU A 84 -10.66 -1.52 -0.89
N GLY A 85 -10.09 -0.97 0.18
CA GLY A 85 -9.20 0.19 0.09
C GLY A 85 -7.77 -0.22 -0.29
N CYS A 86 -6.96 0.72 -0.76
CA CYS A 86 -5.56 0.49 -1.11
C CYS A 86 -4.69 1.69 -0.67
N GLU A 87 -3.79 1.47 0.30
CA GLU A 87 -2.98 2.54 0.90
C GLU A 87 -1.52 2.15 1.10
N GLY A 88 -0.64 2.62 0.22
CA GLY A 88 0.79 2.32 0.30
C GLY A 88 1.06 0.83 0.16
N TYR A 89 2.08 0.34 0.86
CA TYR A 89 2.54 -1.03 0.71
C TYR A 89 3.14 -1.59 2.00
N TRP A 90 3.21 -2.91 2.05
CA TRP A 90 3.86 -3.66 3.09
C TRP A 90 5.36 -3.77 2.81
N SER A 91 6.21 -3.21 3.66
CA SER A 91 7.67 -3.15 3.43
C SER A 91 8.37 -4.51 3.39
N ASP A 92 7.77 -5.54 3.98
CA ASP A 92 8.29 -6.90 4.05
C ASP A 92 7.87 -7.78 2.86
N THR A 93 6.75 -7.48 2.19
CA THR A 93 6.26 -8.25 1.03
C THR A 93 6.26 -7.47 -0.27
N TYR A 94 6.37 -6.14 -0.21
CA TYR A 94 6.16 -5.20 -1.31
C TYR A 94 4.79 -5.35 -1.99
N ASP A 95 3.84 -6.00 -1.32
CA ASP A 95 2.44 -5.99 -1.76
C ASP A 95 1.79 -4.68 -1.32
N ARG A 96 0.83 -4.20 -2.10
CA ARG A 96 -0.01 -3.09 -1.68
C ARG A 96 -0.72 -3.44 -0.39
N ASN A 97 -0.85 -2.46 0.48
CA ASN A 97 -1.62 -2.63 1.69
C ASN A 97 -3.10 -2.45 1.35
N LEU A 98 -3.75 -3.58 1.12
CA LEU A 98 -5.17 -3.68 0.86
C LEU A 98 -5.95 -3.70 2.18
N ARG A 99 -7.02 -2.92 2.20
CA ARG A 99 -7.75 -2.58 3.41
C ARG A 99 -9.18 -3.06 3.33
N ILE A 100 -9.64 -3.75 4.36
CA ILE A 100 -11.05 -4.09 4.51
C ILE A 100 -11.76 -3.04 5.36
N SER A 101 -13.00 -2.74 4.98
CA SER A 101 -13.89 -1.78 5.63
C SER A 101 -15.27 -2.39 5.74
N MET A 102 -15.73 -2.64 6.97
CA MET A 102 -17.02 -3.30 7.22
C MET A 102 -18.01 -2.36 7.90
N THR A 103 -19.27 -2.38 7.48
CA THR A 103 -20.37 -1.64 8.13
C THR A 103 -21.06 -2.50 9.18
N LYS A 104 -21.38 -1.93 10.35
CA LYS A 104 -21.97 -2.68 11.46
C LYS A 104 -23.27 -3.38 11.06
N GLY A 105 -23.31 -4.70 11.23
CA GLY A 105 -24.52 -5.50 10.98
C GLY A 105 -24.99 -5.57 9.52
N SER A 106 -24.24 -5.01 8.57
CA SER A 106 -24.58 -5.07 7.14
C SER A 106 -24.14 -6.39 6.53
N LEU A 107 -25.10 -7.24 6.16
CA LEU A 107 -24.82 -8.52 5.49
C LEU A 107 -24.15 -8.30 4.12
N GLU A 108 -24.55 -7.24 3.41
CA GLU A 108 -23.95 -6.88 2.11
C GLU A 108 -22.46 -6.52 2.26
N SER A 109 -22.12 -5.68 3.24
CA SER A 109 -20.73 -5.31 3.51
C SER A 109 -19.88 -6.53 3.90
N PHE A 110 -20.48 -7.47 4.64
CA PHE A 110 -19.86 -8.74 4.98
C PHE A 110 -19.56 -9.57 3.72
N ASP A 111 -20.56 -9.78 2.87
CA ASP A 111 -20.45 -10.62 1.67
C ASP A 111 -19.51 -10.02 0.62
N ILE A 112 -19.48 -8.70 0.45
CA ILE A 112 -18.53 -8.00 -0.41
C ILE A 112 -17.10 -8.22 0.11
N THR A 113 -16.87 -7.93 1.39
CA THR A 113 -15.54 -8.07 2.02
C THR A 113 -15.03 -9.50 1.91
N LYS A 114 -15.88 -10.49 2.23
CA LYS A 114 -15.51 -11.91 2.16
C LYS A 114 -15.08 -12.30 0.75
N ARG A 115 -15.89 -12.00 -0.26
CA ARG A 115 -15.58 -12.31 -1.67
C ARG A 115 -14.29 -11.64 -2.12
N ALA A 116 -14.04 -10.40 -1.71
CA ALA A 116 -12.83 -9.68 -2.05
C ALA A 116 -11.58 -10.32 -1.42
N VAL A 117 -11.66 -10.70 -0.14
CA VAL A 117 -10.58 -11.42 0.55
C VAL A 117 -10.31 -12.76 -0.12
N GLU A 118 -11.35 -13.55 -0.43
CA GLU A 118 -11.22 -14.84 -1.11
C GLU A 118 -10.61 -14.72 -2.51
N LEU A 119 -10.96 -13.65 -3.24
CA LEU A 119 -10.41 -13.37 -4.56
C LEU A 119 -8.91 -13.01 -4.50
N ILE A 120 -8.52 -12.18 -3.52
CA ILE A 120 -7.20 -11.55 -3.50
C ILE A 120 -6.17 -12.32 -2.66
N ALA A 121 -6.59 -13.01 -1.60
CA ALA A 121 -5.68 -13.73 -0.71
C ALA A 121 -4.72 -14.70 -1.44
N PRO A 122 -5.14 -15.46 -2.46
CA PRO A 122 -4.23 -16.34 -3.22
C PRO A 122 -3.08 -15.59 -3.92
N LEU A 123 -3.31 -14.33 -4.29
CA LEU A 123 -2.41 -13.51 -5.11
C LEU A 123 -1.35 -12.77 -4.30
N LEU A 124 -1.60 -12.55 -3.01
CA LEU A 124 -0.68 -11.88 -2.10
C LEU A 124 0.52 -12.76 -1.74
N THR A 125 1.61 -12.12 -1.32
CA THR A 125 2.80 -12.82 -0.84
C THR A 125 2.55 -13.36 0.56
N GLU A 126 2.84 -14.64 0.73
CA GLU A 126 2.68 -15.29 2.03
C GLU A 126 3.85 -14.95 2.96
N LYS A 127 3.52 -14.74 4.23
CA LYS A 127 4.48 -14.64 5.34
C LYS A 127 3.95 -15.43 6.51
N ASP A 128 4.78 -16.32 7.05
CA ASP A 128 4.42 -17.21 8.16
C ASP A 128 3.12 -18.02 7.89
N GLY A 129 2.93 -18.48 6.65
CA GLY A 129 1.77 -19.28 6.25
C GLY A 129 0.48 -18.48 6.00
N MET A 130 0.53 -17.15 6.04
CA MET A 130 -0.64 -16.28 5.88
C MET A 130 -0.32 -15.05 5.03
N VAL A 131 -1.36 -14.42 4.49
CA VAL A 131 -1.32 -13.12 3.84
C VAL A 131 -2.04 -12.10 4.72
N LYS A 132 -1.86 -10.81 4.47
CA LYS A 132 -2.35 -9.74 5.35
C LYS A 132 -3.15 -8.68 4.62
N PHE A 133 -4.21 -8.24 5.29
CA PHE A 133 -5.03 -7.08 4.96
C PHE A 133 -5.01 -6.14 6.17
N SER A 134 -5.00 -4.84 5.91
CA SER A 134 -5.29 -3.88 6.98
C SER A 134 -6.79 -3.83 7.25
N ILE A 135 -7.15 -3.53 8.48
CA ILE A 135 -8.54 -3.24 8.86
C ILE A 135 -8.60 -1.74 9.06
N PHE A 136 -9.49 -1.04 8.35
CA PHE A 136 -9.69 0.38 8.62
C PHE A 136 -10.44 0.56 9.93
N GLU A 137 -9.98 1.51 10.75
CA GLU A 137 -10.71 1.97 11.91
C GLU A 137 -10.71 3.51 11.92
N HIS A 138 -11.89 4.10 12.04
CA HIS A 138 -12.09 5.55 12.12
C HIS A 138 -11.53 6.13 13.43
N THR A 139 -11.34 5.30 14.46
CA THR A 139 -10.68 5.67 15.72
C THR A 139 -9.18 5.37 15.64
N LEU A 140 -8.44 6.14 14.86
CA LEU A 140 -6.96 6.09 14.80
C LEU A 140 -6.25 6.43 16.15
N SER A 141 -6.94 6.36 17.29
CA SER A 141 -6.43 6.84 18.57
C SER A 141 -6.85 5.93 19.72
N ALA A 142 -6.09 4.85 19.96
CA ALA A 142 -5.70 4.43 21.31
C ALA A 142 -4.72 3.24 21.31
N ASN A 143 -4.89 2.22 20.46
CA ASN A 143 -4.33 0.89 20.75
C ASN A 143 -3.61 0.13 19.60
N GLY A 144 -3.49 0.68 18.39
CA GLY A 144 -2.62 0.11 17.35
C GLY A 144 -3.26 -0.04 15.98
N ILE A 145 -2.57 -0.74 15.08
CA ILE A 145 -3.05 -1.07 13.73
C ILE A 145 -3.63 -2.47 13.77
N TYR A 146 -4.92 -2.60 13.42
CA TYR A 146 -5.58 -3.89 13.30
C TYR A 146 -5.22 -4.54 11.96
N MET A 147 -4.85 -5.81 12.01
CA MET A 147 -4.51 -6.59 10.84
C MET A 147 -5.37 -7.86 10.79
N LEU A 148 -5.93 -8.13 9.62
CA LEU A 148 -6.50 -9.41 9.27
C LEU A 148 -5.40 -10.23 8.58
N TRP A 149 -5.10 -11.40 9.12
CA TRP A 149 -4.28 -12.40 8.47
C TRP A 149 -5.14 -13.55 8.00
N VAL A 150 -4.89 -14.06 6.81
CA VAL A 150 -5.71 -15.11 6.19
C VAL A 150 -4.79 -16.12 5.52
N THR A 151 -5.12 -17.41 5.56
CA THR A 151 -4.47 -18.40 4.68
C THR A 151 -4.90 -18.17 3.24
N LYS A 152 -4.06 -18.57 2.27
CA LYS A 152 -4.37 -18.35 0.84
C LYS A 152 -5.66 -19.02 0.35
N ASP A 153 -6.08 -20.10 0.99
CA ASP A 153 -7.34 -20.81 0.74
C ASP A 153 -8.55 -20.22 1.51
N SER A 154 -8.32 -19.14 2.26
CA SER A 154 -9.32 -18.45 3.09
C SER A 154 -10.00 -19.31 4.17
N GLN A 155 -9.46 -20.50 4.46
CA GLN A 155 -10.06 -21.41 5.45
C GLN A 155 -9.77 -21.00 6.88
N ARG A 156 -8.64 -20.31 7.11
CA ARG A 156 -8.22 -19.86 8.43
C ARG A 156 -7.90 -18.38 8.38
N ALA A 157 -8.34 -17.68 9.41
CA ALA A 157 -8.04 -16.27 9.60
C ALA A 157 -7.66 -16.00 11.05
N LYS A 158 -6.94 -14.91 11.26
CA LYS A 158 -6.71 -14.33 12.57
C LYS A 158 -6.78 -12.81 12.48
N VAL A 159 -7.41 -12.18 13.46
CA VAL A 159 -7.31 -10.73 13.66
C VAL A 159 -6.32 -10.47 14.78
N THR A 160 -5.41 -9.53 14.54
CA THR A 160 -4.39 -9.14 15.52
C THR A 160 -4.40 -7.65 15.77
N LEU A 161 -4.34 -7.26 17.04
CA LEU A 161 -4.03 -5.91 17.49
C LEU A 161 -2.68 -5.93 18.19
N ASN A 162 -1.61 -5.57 17.48
CA ASN A 162 -0.25 -5.62 18.01
C ASN A 162 0.00 -6.90 18.85
N ARG A 163 0.73 -6.81 19.98
CA ARG A 163 1.17 -7.95 20.80
C ARG A 163 0.06 -8.57 21.68
N TRP A 164 -1.12 -7.95 21.80
CA TRP A 164 -1.98 -8.13 22.99
C TRP A 164 -3.36 -8.71 22.75
N ASP A 165 -3.97 -8.52 21.57
CA ASP A 165 -5.24 -9.21 21.22
C ASP A 165 -5.06 -10.05 19.96
N ARG A 166 -5.49 -11.31 20.04
CA ARG A 166 -5.45 -12.30 18.97
C ARG A 166 -6.72 -13.14 19.05
N PHE A 167 -7.50 -13.10 17.99
CA PHE A 167 -8.59 -14.03 17.78
C PHE A 167 -8.34 -14.79 16.47
N GLU A 168 -8.41 -16.11 16.52
CA GLU A 168 -8.21 -17.00 15.37
C GLU A 168 -9.47 -17.84 15.15
N GLY A 169 -9.78 -18.13 13.90
CA GLY A 169 -10.95 -18.92 13.51
C GLY A 169 -11.02 -19.12 12.00
N THR A 170 -12.21 -19.43 11.51
CA THR A 170 -12.55 -19.35 10.08
C THR A 170 -12.61 -17.88 9.63
N LEU A 171 -12.53 -17.64 8.32
CA LEU A 171 -12.71 -16.28 7.79
C LEU A 171 -14.05 -15.67 8.23
N ASP A 172 -15.13 -16.45 8.25
CA ASP A 172 -16.46 -15.97 8.64
C ASP A 172 -16.53 -15.54 10.11
N GLU A 173 -15.95 -16.32 11.02
CA GLU A 173 -15.92 -16.00 12.45
C GLU A 173 -15.10 -14.72 12.69
N VAL A 174 -13.96 -14.58 11.99
CA VAL A 174 -13.09 -13.41 12.13
C VAL A 174 -13.73 -12.16 11.54
N LEU A 175 -14.32 -12.24 10.34
CA LEU A 175 -15.06 -11.12 9.75
C LEU A 175 -16.27 -10.72 10.59
N THR A 176 -16.97 -11.68 11.20
CA THR A 176 -18.09 -11.40 12.12
C THR A 176 -17.60 -10.61 13.34
N ARG A 177 -16.44 -10.99 13.89
CA ARG A 177 -15.82 -10.24 14.99
C ARG A 177 -15.42 -8.83 14.55
N ILE A 178 -14.78 -8.69 13.39
CA ILE A 178 -14.38 -7.38 12.84
C ILE A 178 -15.62 -6.50 12.64
N GLN A 179 -16.70 -7.01 12.05
CA GLN A 179 -17.93 -6.24 11.88
C GLN A 179 -18.62 -5.85 13.20
N ARG A 180 -18.42 -6.63 14.26
CA ARG A 180 -18.97 -6.33 15.59
C ARG A 180 -18.14 -5.30 16.34
N ASP A 181 -16.81 -5.36 16.23
CA ASP A 181 -15.87 -4.65 17.10
C ASP A 181 -15.08 -3.54 16.38
N HIS A 182 -14.92 -3.59 15.05
CA HIS A 182 -14.10 -2.72 14.20
C HIS A 182 -14.84 -2.35 12.90
N TYR A 183 -15.85 -1.51 13.00
CA TYR A 183 -16.81 -1.22 11.93
C TYR A 183 -16.95 0.27 11.62
N TYR A 184 -17.69 0.62 10.56
CA TYR A 184 -18.30 1.94 10.36
C TYR A 184 -19.78 1.96 10.76
N ASP A 185 -20.24 3.09 11.30
CA ASP A 185 -21.65 3.33 11.60
C ASP A 185 -22.50 3.48 10.33
N GLU A 186 -21.88 3.86 9.20
CA GLU A 186 -22.50 4.04 7.89
C GLU A 186 -21.66 3.38 6.79
N VAL A 187 -22.29 3.07 5.64
CA VAL A 187 -21.58 2.55 4.46
C VAL A 187 -20.60 3.62 3.98
N CYS A 188 -19.33 3.26 3.86
CA CYS A 188 -18.33 4.15 3.27
C CYS A 188 -18.32 3.96 1.75
N ASP A 189 -18.59 5.06 1.05
CA ASP A 189 -18.44 5.20 -0.41
C ASP A 189 -16.97 5.09 -0.84
#